data_AF-A0A9W5IPF9-F1
#
_entry.id   AF-A0A9W5IPF9-F1
#
_cell.length_a   1.000
_cell.length_b   1.000
_cell.length_c   1.000
_cell.angle_alpha   90.00
_cell.angle_beta   90.00
_cell.angle_gamma   90.00
#
_symmetry.space_group_name_H-M   'P 1'
#
loop_
_entity.id
_entity.type
_entity.pdbx_description
1 polymer ?
#
loop_
_entity_poly.entity_id
_entity_poly.type
_entity_poly.pdbx_seq_one_letter_code
_entity_poly.pdbx_strand_id
1 'polypeptide(L)'
;MSLHLSLQEQSAIDQPPGIRAIHHQLCARYNGDWVKAEHDMMEALAETIWEAQRYGRGLDVNAYMTRLRKLVGLGQEEKARLNPHEVGLMDTK
;
A
#
# COMPACT_ATOMS: atom_id res chain seq x y z
N MET A 1 -2.41 -7.68 -15.50
CA MET A 1 -2.23 -7.90 -14.05
C MET A 1 -3.55 -7.57 -13.37
N SER A 2 -4.07 -8.45 -12.53
CA SER A 2 -5.21 -8.13 -11.67
C SER A 2 -4.71 -7.44 -10.39
N LEU A 3 -5.41 -6.42 -9.91
CA LEU A 3 -5.04 -5.74 -8.65
C LEU A 3 -5.10 -6.70 -7.45
N HIS A 4 -6.01 -7.67 -7.47
CA HIS A 4 -6.07 -8.75 -6.48
C HIS A 4 -4.75 -9.52 -6.40
N LEU A 5 -4.27 -10.04 -7.54
CA LEU A 5 -3.01 -10.79 -7.56
C LEU A 5 -1.84 -9.94 -7.08
N SER A 6 -1.84 -8.65 -7.44
CA SER A 6 -0.80 -7.72 -7.00
C SER A 6 -0.82 -7.53 -5.47
N LEU A 7 -2.00 -7.41 -4.86
CA LEU A 7 -2.14 -7.33 -3.40
C LEU A 7 -1.74 -8.63 -2.70
N GLN A 8 -2.08 -9.77 -3.28
CA GLN A 8 -1.70 -11.08 -2.75
C GLN A 8 -0.18 -11.24 -2.73
N GLU A 9 0.49 -10.89 -3.82
CA GLU A 9 1.96 -10.91 -3.90
C GLU A 9 2.57 -9.96 -2.87
N GLN A 10 2.11 -8.72 -2.81
CA GLN A 10 2.56 -7.71 -1.84
C GLN A 10 2.40 -8.19 -0.40
N SER A 11 1.25 -8.76 -0.04
CA SER A 11 0.99 -9.33 1.28
C SER A 11 1.88 -10.56 1.55
N ALA A 12 2.03 -11.45 0.56
CA ALA A 12 2.81 -12.67 0.68
C ALA A 12 4.30 -12.42 0.91
N ILE A 13 4.85 -11.32 0.40
CA ILE A 13 6.25 -10.92 0.61
C ILE A 13 6.43 -9.76 1.59
N ASP A 14 5.34 -9.26 2.18
CA ASP A 14 5.30 -8.06 3.04
C ASP A 14 6.00 -6.84 2.41
N GLN A 15 5.61 -6.51 1.17
CA GLN A 15 6.12 -5.33 0.46
C GLN A 15 4.95 -4.48 -0.04
N PRO A 16 4.81 -3.21 0.41
CA PRO A 16 5.68 -2.54 1.39
C PRO A 16 5.59 -3.13 2.81
N PRO A 17 6.64 -3.05 3.64
CA PRO A 17 6.64 -3.63 4.98
C PRO A 17 5.48 -3.15 5.85
N GLY A 18 4.78 -4.10 6.47
CA GLY A 18 3.59 -3.88 7.28
C GLY A 18 2.27 -4.12 6.54
N ILE A 19 2.27 -4.26 5.21
CA ILE A 19 1.05 -4.54 4.44
C ILE A 19 0.42 -5.88 4.82
N ARG A 20 1.22 -6.90 5.13
CA ARG A 20 0.72 -8.22 5.55
C ARG A 20 -0.07 -8.12 6.86
N ALA A 21 0.41 -7.32 7.81
CA ALA A 21 -0.26 -7.13 9.08
C ALA A 21 -1.62 -6.44 8.91
N ILE A 22 -1.70 -5.44 8.01
CA ILE A 22 -2.96 -4.76 7.67
C ILE A 22 -3.94 -5.73 7.02
N HIS A 23 -3.48 -6.53 6.05
CA HIS A 23 -4.28 -7.55 5.41
C HIS A 23 -4.86 -8.54 6.43
N HIS A 24 -4.04 -9.08 7.34
CA HIS A 24 -4.52 -9.99 8.38
C HIS A 24 -5.56 -9.34 9.32
N GLN A 25 -5.37 -8.07 9.70
CA GLN A 25 -6.33 -7.36 10.54
C GLN A 25 -7.67 -7.16 9.82
N LEU A 26 -7.66 -6.84 8.53
CA LEU A 26 -8.87 -6.71 7.72
C LEU A 26 -9.57 -8.06 7.53
N CYS A 27 -8.83 -9.14 7.27
CA CYS A 27 -9.40 -10.49 7.24
C CYS A 27 -10.07 -10.84 8.58
N ALA A 28 -9.41 -10.56 9.71
CA ALA A 28 -10.00 -10.79 11.03
C ALA A 28 -11.27 -9.94 11.26
N ARG A 29 -11.25 -8.66 10.84
CA ARG A 29 -12.41 -7.76 10.88
C ARG A 29 -13.58 -8.27 10.05
N TYR A 30 -13.32 -8.98 8.97
CA TYR A 30 -14.31 -9.58 8.07
C TYR A 30 -14.54 -11.07 8.31
N ASN A 31 -14.30 -11.57 9.53
CA ASN A 31 -14.57 -12.96 9.91
C ASN A 31 -13.90 -14.01 8.99
N GLY A 32 -12.73 -13.69 8.44
CA GLY A 32 -11.96 -14.55 7.54
C GLY A 32 -12.22 -14.32 6.05
N ASP A 33 -13.11 -13.41 5.66
CA ASP A 33 -13.34 -13.05 4.26
C ASP A 33 -12.18 -12.20 3.71
N TRP A 34 -11.22 -12.89 3.09
CA TRP A 34 -10.03 -12.27 2.50
C TRP A 34 -10.35 -11.49 1.22
N VAL A 35 -11.36 -11.89 0.45
CA VAL A 35 -11.73 -11.19 -0.78
C VAL A 35 -12.25 -9.80 -0.45
N LYS A 36 -13.07 -9.69 0.60
CA LYS A 36 -13.55 -8.40 1.10
C LYS A 36 -12.42 -7.54 1.67
N ALA A 37 -11.47 -8.15 2.39
CA ALA A 37 -10.28 -7.43 2.86
C ALA A 37 -9.45 -6.88 1.70
N GLU A 38 -9.21 -7.68 0.67
CA GLU A 38 -8.48 -7.27 -0.53
C GLU A 38 -9.23 -6.18 -1.31
N HIS A 39 -10.57 -6.25 -1.42
CA HIS A 39 -11.36 -5.20 -2.07
C HIS A 39 -11.15 -3.82 -1.44
N ASP A 40 -11.14 -3.72 -0.11
CA ASP A 40 -10.85 -2.45 0.58
C ASP A 40 -9.43 -1.96 0.31
N MET A 41 -8.45 -2.88 0.31
CA MET A 41 -7.06 -2.55 0.02
C MET A 41 -6.85 -2.14 -1.44
N MET A 42 -7.66 -2.65 -2.37
CA MET A 42 -7.57 -2.32 -3.80
C MET A 42 -7.88 -0.85 -4.07
N GLU A 43 -8.81 -0.23 -3.34
CA GLU A 43 -9.08 1.21 -3.52
C GLU A 43 -7.82 2.03 -3.24
N ALA A 44 -7.08 1.69 -2.17
CA ALA A 44 -5.82 2.35 -1.83
C ALA A 44 -4.74 2.15 -2.93
N LEU A 45 -4.66 0.95 -3.50
CA LEU A 45 -3.70 0.65 -4.57
C LEU A 45 -4.09 1.37 -5.88
N ALA A 46 -5.37 1.33 -6.25
CA ALA A 46 -5.88 1.99 -7.45
C ALA A 46 -5.69 3.50 -7.39
N GLU A 47 -5.98 4.13 -6.24
CA GLU A 47 -5.76 5.57 -6.06
C GLU A 47 -4.26 5.92 -6.18
N THR A 48 -3.38 5.11 -5.59
CA THR A 48 -1.93 5.32 -5.68
C THR A 48 -1.42 5.21 -7.12
N ILE A 49 -1.92 4.23 -7.88
CA ILE A 49 -1.59 4.08 -9.31
C ILE A 49 -2.11 5.27 -10.12
N TRP A 50 -3.35 5.69 -9.87
CA TRP A 50 -3.96 6.83 -10.55
C TRP A 50 -3.19 8.12 -10.28
N GLU A 51 -2.78 8.41 -9.05
CA GLU A 51 -1.97 9.57 -8.71
C GLU A 51 -0.61 9.55 -9.42
N ALA A 52 0.07 8.41 -9.42
CA ALA A 52 1.34 8.24 -10.13
C ALA A 52 1.20 8.57 -11.62
N GLN A 53 0.14 8.04 -12.26
CA GLN A 53 -0.16 8.32 -13.66
C GLN A 53 -0.53 9.79 -13.89
N ARG A 54 -1.39 10.37 -13.04
CA ARG A 54 -1.92 11.72 -13.19
C ARG A 54 -0.84 12.79 -13.07
N TYR A 55 0.14 12.58 -12.20
CA TYR A 55 1.22 13.52 -11.90
C TYR A 55 2.56 13.14 -12.55
N GLY A 56 2.63 12.04 -13.30
CA GLY A 56 3.84 11.61 -13.99
C GLY A 56 5.00 11.29 -13.03
N ARG A 57 4.69 10.77 -11.84
CA ARG A 57 5.67 10.40 -10.81
C ARG A 57 5.60 8.91 -10.50
N GLY A 58 6.62 8.37 -9.83
CA GLY A 58 6.57 6.98 -9.37
C GLY A 58 5.52 6.78 -8.26
N LEU A 59 5.25 5.51 -7.92
CA LEU A 59 4.32 5.17 -6.82
C LEU A 59 4.85 5.73 -5.50
N ASP A 60 3.96 6.43 -4.78
CA ASP A 60 4.22 7.00 -3.46
C ASP A 60 3.83 5.99 -2.38
N VAL A 61 4.83 5.29 -1.86
CA VAL A 61 4.70 4.27 -0.82
C VAL A 61 4.19 4.87 0.49
N ASN A 62 4.50 6.13 0.80
CA ASN A 62 3.99 6.80 2.00
C ASN A 62 2.48 7.04 1.90
N ALA A 63 2.03 7.56 0.75
CA ALA A 63 0.61 7.76 0.50
C ALA A 63 -0.15 6.43 0.50
N TYR A 64 0.38 5.42 -0.18
CA TYR A 64 -0.20 4.08 -0.22
C TYR A 64 -0.35 3.46 1.17
N MET A 65 0.73 3.43 1.96
CA MET A 65 0.68 2.86 3.30
C MET A 65 -0.17 3.68 4.27
N THR A 66 -0.25 4.99 4.09
CA THR A 66 -1.18 5.83 4.88
C THR A 66 -2.63 5.45 4.61
N ARG A 67 -3.02 5.25 3.35
CA ARG A 67 -4.38 4.80 2.98
C ARG A 67 -4.69 3.43 3.59
N LEU A 68 -3.78 2.47 3.45
CA LEU A 68 -3.93 1.14 4.02
C LEU A 68 -4.05 1.16 5.55
N ARG A 69 -3.21 1.96 6.23
CA ARG A 69 -3.24 2.10 7.69
C ARG A 69 -4.57 2.67 8.18
N LYS A 70 -5.17 3.61 7.45
CA LYS A 70 -6.49 4.17 7.78
C LYS A 70 -7.59 3.11 7.80
N LEU A 71 -7.52 2.07 6.96
CA LEU A 71 -8.50 0.98 6.93
C LEU A 71 -8.58 0.22 8.28
N VAL A 72 -7.47 0.19 9.02
CA VAL A 72 -7.38 -0.45 10.35
C VAL A 72 -7.33 0.56 11.50
N GLY A 73 -7.73 1.81 11.26
CA GLY A 73 -7.81 2.85 12.28
C GLY A 73 -6.47 3.46 12.69
N LEU A 74 -5.42 3.27 11.88
CA LEU A 74 -4.11 3.89 12.09
C LEU A 74 -3.95 5.14 11.20
N GLY A 75 -3.07 6.04 11.63
CA GLY A 75 -2.75 7.27 10.88
C GLY A 75 -1.58 7.11 9.89
N GLN A 76 -1.02 8.25 9.47
CA GLN A 76 0.27 8.30 8.79
C GLN A 76 1.38 7.78 9.72
N GLU A 77 2.46 7.23 9.16
CA GLU A 77 3.64 6.88 9.94
C GLU A 77 4.46 8.11 10.33
N GLU A 78 5.09 8.04 11.49
CA GLU A 78 5.95 9.11 12.00
C GLU A 78 7.20 9.30 11.13
N LYS A 79 7.75 8.20 10.62
CA LYS A 79 8.93 8.20 9.76
C LYS A 79 8.53 7.90 8.33
N ALA A 80 8.88 8.82 7.41
CA ALA A 80 8.66 8.61 5.98
C ALA A 80 9.50 7.43 5.46
N ARG A 81 8.88 6.59 4.64
CA ARG A 81 9.54 5.57 3.83
C ARG A 81 10.23 6.21 2.63
N LEU A 82 11.32 5.60 2.18
CA LEU A 82 11.97 5.95 0.92
C LEU A 82 11.11 5.45 -0.24
N ASN A 83 10.76 6.34 -1.18
CA ASN A 83 10.15 5.89 -2.42
C ASN A 83 11.22 5.34 -3.37
N PRO A 84 11.00 4.19 -4.04
CA PRO A 84 11.97 3.62 -4.96
C PRO A 84 12.40 4.57 -6.08
N HIS A 85 11.50 5.47 -6.51
CA HIS A 85 11.77 6.46 -7.55
C HIS A 85 12.55 7.70 -7.06
N GLU A 86 12.79 7.82 -5.76
CA GLU A 86 13.55 8.93 -5.14
C GLU A 86 14.98 8.52 -4.77
N VAL A 87 15.33 7.22 -4.84
CA VAL A 87 16.63 6.68 -4.41
C VAL A 87 17.80 7.36 -5.14
N GLY A 88 17.69 7.62 -6.44
CA GLY A 88 18.75 8.25 -7.25
C GLY A 88 18.83 9.77 -7.17
N LEU A 89 17.93 10.44 -6.44
CA LEU A 89 17.97 11.90 -6.25
C LEU A 89 18.78 12.31 -5.00
N MET A 90 19.10 11.36 -4.11
CA MET A 90 19.85 11.62 -2.87
C MET A 90 21.37 11.69 -3.09
N ASP A 91 21.91 11.09 -4.15
CA ASP A 91 23.35 10.98 -4.42
C ASP A 91 23.97 12.19 -5.15
N THR A 92 23.18 13.23 -5.46
CA THR A 92 23.63 14.39 -6.27
C THR A 92 23.87 15.67 -5.45
N LYS A 93 24.23 15.57 -4.17
CA LYS A 93 24.63 16.73 -3.35
C LYS A 93 26.06 16.61 -2.83
#